data_AF-A0A9N9NPT8-F1
#
_entry.id   AF-A0A9N9NPT8-F1
#
_cell.length_a   1.000
_cell.length_b   1.000
_cell.length_c   1.000
_cell.angle_alpha   90.00
_cell.angle_beta   90.00
_cell.angle_gamma   90.00
#
_symmetry.space_group_name_H-M   'P 1'
#
loop_
_entity.id
_entity.type
_entity.pdbx_description
1 polymer ?
#
loop_
_entity_poly.entity_id
_entity_poly.type
_entity_poly.pdbx_seq_one_letter_code
_entity_poly.pdbx_strand_id
1 'polypeptide(L)'
;GGTLRDYLLKNTNNIEWELKIQFAIQLADAVKWLHDDNIIHGDLHSNNILISEDVLKLADFGLSQRVVEASNSRTASEIFGIIPYIDPQCFVLTAANLASRIIVDELREKHVAGTPHQYVTIYEQCWQGTPNNRPSIQEVAMKLKNIIIQVTEIDYDISEDFGTFLSNALSNMNSDININNSDDNKLDMIHFVTNLYSTFIKLFNEGRSVSYIIINFMSKHNKTPEEVFNWLFINNDNSRHIFLLGLFYIWGIGTVKSDTEPFNLFLDAAEKGNVIARYFVGRCYEVGWNIKKNIKKAIEWYEKASKDGCPVADCMLGNYYYKDGQYTRAFKLLKSAVEEGNAIAMHTLGLCYQKGRGTYANMAEGFKLFEQVAKMGLTASQYELGQCYEDGKGTKRDLEKALEWYQKAAEKDPTIRNDRERVKNKMIKNRA
;
A
#
# COMPACT_ATOMS: atom_id res chain seq x y z
N GLY A 1 16.33 -17.21 -18.70
CA GLY A 1 15.55 -17.96 -17.71
C GLY A 1 16.20 -19.28 -17.37
N GLY A 2 15.76 -19.90 -16.28
CA GLY A 2 16.29 -21.17 -15.75
C GLY A 2 15.53 -21.56 -14.48
N THR A 3 16.00 -22.58 -13.76
CA THR A 3 15.41 -22.91 -12.46
C THR A 3 15.70 -21.83 -11.42
N LEU A 4 14.86 -21.70 -10.39
CA LEU A 4 15.12 -20.81 -9.24
C LEU A 4 16.44 -21.16 -8.58
N ARG A 5 16.81 -22.45 -8.52
CA ARG A 5 18.12 -22.89 -8.01
C ARG A 5 19.27 -22.28 -8.80
N ASP A 6 19.26 -22.41 -10.13
CA ASP A 6 20.30 -21.86 -10.99
C ASP A 6 20.34 -20.34 -10.92
N TYR A 7 19.17 -19.71 -10.83
CA TYR A 7 19.03 -18.28 -10.68
C TYR A 7 19.66 -17.78 -9.37
N LEU A 8 19.35 -18.41 -8.24
CA LEU A 8 19.91 -18.06 -6.94
C LEU A 8 21.43 -18.31 -6.89
N LEU A 9 21.93 -19.41 -7.48
CA LEU A 9 23.36 -19.71 -7.54
C LEU A 9 24.15 -18.67 -8.35
N LYS A 10 23.55 -18.11 -9.41
CA LYS A 10 24.17 -17.06 -10.23
C LYS A 10 24.11 -15.67 -9.59
N ASN A 11 23.20 -15.45 -8.64
CA ASN A 11 22.90 -14.13 -8.07
C ASN A 11 23.01 -14.08 -6.53
N THR A 12 23.81 -14.96 -5.92
CA THR A 12 23.81 -15.28 -4.48
C THR A 12 23.90 -14.08 -3.52
N ASN A 13 24.49 -12.95 -3.93
CA ASN A 13 24.67 -11.76 -3.08
C ASN A 13 24.02 -10.48 -3.64
N ASN A 14 23.29 -10.53 -4.76
CA ASN A 14 22.84 -9.33 -5.49
C ASN A 14 21.32 -9.23 -5.69
N ILE A 15 20.53 -10.03 -4.96
CA ILE A 15 19.06 -9.95 -5.05
C ILE A 15 18.53 -9.11 -3.89
N GLU A 16 17.94 -7.96 -4.23
CA GLU A 16 17.27 -7.07 -3.29
C GLU A 16 16.07 -7.75 -2.61
N TRP A 17 15.75 -7.32 -1.39
CA TRP A 17 14.65 -7.92 -0.61
C TRP A 17 13.29 -7.73 -1.26
N GLU A 18 13.07 -6.62 -1.97
CA GLU A 18 11.85 -6.40 -2.73
C GLU A 18 11.62 -7.52 -3.76
N LEU A 19 12.64 -7.82 -4.57
CA LEU A 19 12.56 -8.88 -5.58
C LEU A 19 12.40 -10.27 -4.93
N LYS A 20 13.07 -10.52 -3.79
CA LYS A 20 12.88 -11.76 -3.02
C LYS A 20 11.44 -11.93 -2.54
N ILE A 21 10.83 -10.86 -2.02
CA ILE A 21 9.44 -10.87 -1.55
C ILE A 21 8.47 -11.00 -2.74
N GLN A 22 8.75 -10.35 -3.86
CA GLN A 22 7.96 -10.52 -5.10
C GLN A 22 7.97 -11.97 -5.59
N PHE A 23 9.13 -12.63 -5.58
CA PHE A 23 9.20 -14.06 -5.91
C PHE A 23 8.44 -14.92 -4.90
N ALA A 24 8.53 -14.62 -3.60
CA ALA A 24 7.76 -15.32 -2.58
C ALA A 24 6.24 -15.17 -2.80
N ILE A 25 5.77 -13.99 -3.20
CA ILE A 25 4.35 -13.75 -3.52
C ILE A 25 3.93 -14.52 -4.76
N GLN A 26 4.69 -14.44 -5.86
CA GLN A 26 4.36 -15.14 -7.09
C GLN A 26 4.28 -16.65 -6.85
N LEU A 27 5.17 -17.19 -6.02
CA LEU A 27 5.15 -18.59 -5.63
C LEU A 27 3.94 -18.91 -4.73
N ALA A 28 3.67 -18.08 -3.72
CA ALA A 28 2.53 -18.28 -2.82
C ALA A 28 1.19 -18.21 -3.56
N ASP A 29 1.04 -17.31 -4.53
CA ASP A 29 -0.15 -17.22 -5.39
C ASP A 29 -0.29 -18.44 -6.30
N ALA A 30 0.82 -18.97 -6.84
CA ALA A 30 0.79 -20.19 -7.65
C ALA A 30 0.36 -21.42 -6.83
N VAL A 31 0.89 -21.57 -5.61
CA VAL A 31 0.52 -22.67 -4.71
C VAL A 31 -0.91 -22.50 -4.21
N LYS A 32 -1.31 -21.27 -3.87
CA LYS A 32 -2.69 -20.94 -3.52
C LYS A 32 -3.66 -21.38 -4.61
N TRP A 33 -3.35 -21.09 -5.87
CA TRP A 33 -4.21 -21.47 -6.99
C TRP A 33 -4.44 -22.99 -7.07
N LEU A 34 -3.40 -23.80 -6.81
CA LEU A 34 -3.54 -25.25 -6.73
C LEU A 34 -4.44 -25.66 -5.55
N HIS A 35 -4.23 -25.06 -4.38
CA HIS A 35 -4.99 -25.41 -3.18
C HIS A 35 -6.47 -25.00 -3.30
N ASP A 36 -6.77 -23.89 -3.97
CA ASP A 36 -8.14 -23.45 -4.26
C ASP A 36 -8.89 -24.50 -5.15
N ASP A 37 -8.16 -25.30 -5.95
CA ASP A 37 -8.70 -26.45 -6.72
C ASP A 37 -8.56 -27.80 -5.98
N ASN A 38 -8.21 -27.80 -4.70
CA ASN A 38 -7.93 -28.99 -3.89
C ASN A 38 -6.81 -29.88 -4.47
N ILE A 39 -5.80 -29.27 -5.08
CA ILE A 39 -4.60 -29.93 -5.62
C ILE A 39 -3.40 -29.59 -4.74
N ILE A 40 -2.61 -30.60 -4.40
CA ILE A 40 -1.31 -30.46 -3.75
C ILE A 40 -0.23 -30.66 -4.81
N HIS A 41 0.79 -29.80 -4.85
CA HIS A 41 1.86 -29.88 -5.85
C HIS A 41 2.67 -31.19 -5.75
N GLY A 42 3.01 -31.62 -4.53
CA GLY A 42 3.64 -32.92 -4.29
C GLY A 42 5.11 -33.05 -4.72
N ASP A 43 5.72 -32.01 -5.30
CA ASP A 43 7.18 -31.90 -5.55
C ASP A 43 7.72 -30.47 -5.59
N LEU A 44 7.36 -29.64 -4.61
CA LEU A 44 7.78 -28.25 -4.62
C LEU A 44 9.23 -28.09 -4.13
N HIS A 45 10.12 -27.72 -5.04
CA HIS A 45 11.49 -27.32 -4.70
C HIS A 45 12.08 -26.37 -5.75
N SER A 46 13.21 -25.74 -5.46
CA SER A 46 13.81 -24.68 -6.31
C SER A 46 14.19 -25.11 -7.74
N ASN A 47 14.28 -26.41 -8.04
CA ASN A 47 14.46 -26.90 -9.42
C ASN A 47 13.14 -26.92 -10.23
N ASN A 48 11.99 -27.01 -9.57
CA ASN A 48 10.65 -27.08 -10.18
C ASN A 48 9.98 -25.71 -10.23
N ILE A 49 10.77 -24.66 -9.98
CA ILE A 49 10.35 -23.28 -10.07
C ILE A 49 11.17 -22.64 -11.19
N LEU A 50 10.51 -22.10 -12.21
CA LEU A 50 11.14 -21.49 -13.37
C LEU A 50 11.11 -19.97 -13.25
N ILE A 51 12.21 -19.32 -13.60
CA ILE A 51 12.34 -17.86 -13.57
C ILE A 51 12.75 -17.34 -14.95
N SER A 52 12.07 -16.28 -15.41
CA SER A 52 12.46 -15.49 -16.57
C SER A 52 11.98 -14.05 -16.41
N GLU A 53 12.86 -13.07 -16.62
CA GLU A 53 12.53 -11.63 -16.60
C GLU A 53 11.67 -11.25 -15.37
N ASP A 54 12.15 -11.61 -14.18
CA ASP A 54 11.49 -11.37 -12.87
C ASP A 54 10.10 -12.01 -12.67
N VAL A 55 9.69 -12.88 -13.60
CA VAL A 55 8.48 -13.71 -13.49
C VAL A 55 8.86 -15.12 -13.04
N LEU A 56 8.21 -15.56 -11.97
CA LEU A 56 8.34 -16.89 -11.39
C LEU A 56 7.11 -17.73 -11.77
N LYS A 57 7.34 -18.96 -12.25
CA LYS A 57 6.30 -19.93 -12.54
C LYS A 57 6.59 -21.27 -11.87
N LEU A 58 5.55 -21.88 -11.32
CA LEU A 58 5.60 -23.24 -10.81
C LEU A 58 5.52 -24.23 -11.98
N ALA A 59 6.33 -25.28 -11.94
CA ALA A 59 6.46 -26.29 -12.98
C ALA A 59 6.60 -27.68 -12.37
N ASP A 60 6.54 -28.70 -13.23
CA ASP A 60 6.63 -30.12 -12.88
C ASP A 60 5.55 -30.61 -11.89
N PHE A 61 4.34 -30.78 -12.43
CA PHE A 61 3.17 -31.28 -11.72
C PHE A 61 3.09 -32.81 -11.71
N GLY A 62 4.18 -33.53 -12.04
CA GLY A 62 4.17 -34.99 -12.20
C GLY A 62 3.78 -35.75 -10.92
N LEU A 63 3.99 -35.13 -9.76
CA LEU A 63 3.62 -35.66 -8.44
C LEU A 63 2.43 -34.93 -7.82
N SER A 64 1.74 -34.07 -8.58
CA SER A 64 0.57 -33.36 -8.08
C SER A 64 -0.63 -34.29 -7.93
N GLN A 65 -1.36 -34.14 -6.82
CA GLN A 65 -2.47 -35.02 -6.46
C GLN A 65 -3.63 -34.22 -5.88
N ARG A 66 -4.85 -34.71 -6.08
CA ARG A 66 -6.01 -34.17 -5.36
C ARG A 66 -5.95 -34.57 -3.90
N VAL A 67 -6.37 -33.68 -3.00
CA VAL A 67 -6.33 -33.89 -1.54
C VAL A 67 -6.99 -35.22 -1.13
N VAL A 68 -8.10 -35.59 -1.79
CA VAL A 68 -8.85 -36.85 -1.53
C VAL A 68 -8.05 -38.10 -1.90
N GLU A 69 -7.21 -38.03 -2.94
CA GLU A 69 -6.37 -39.14 -3.40
C GLU A 69 -5.12 -39.28 -2.52
N ALA A 70 -4.53 -38.16 -2.11
CA ALA A 70 -3.40 -38.10 -1.19
C ALA A 70 -3.72 -38.70 0.19
N SER A 71 -4.94 -38.51 0.70
CA SER A 71 -5.36 -39.12 1.97
C SER A 71 -5.45 -40.65 1.96
N ASN A 72 -5.58 -41.26 0.77
CA ASN A 72 -5.74 -42.70 0.59
C ASN A 72 -4.41 -43.42 0.27
N SER A 73 -3.38 -42.69 -0.17
CA SER A 73 -2.06 -43.24 -0.53
C SER A 73 -1.09 -43.24 0.65
N ARG A 74 -1.37 -44.06 1.67
CA ARG A 74 -0.45 -44.26 2.81
C ARG A 74 0.50 -45.43 2.54
N THR A 75 1.59 -45.20 1.81
CA THR A 75 2.79 -46.06 1.89
C THR A 75 4.05 -45.19 1.92
N ALA A 76 4.51 -44.91 3.13
CA ALA A 76 5.60 -43.97 3.44
C ALA A 76 6.98 -44.64 3.55
N SER A 77 7.37 -45.54 2.63
CA SER A 77 8.63 -46.31 2.83
C SER A 77 9.83 -45.95 1.94
N GLU A 78 9.73 -45.11 0.89
CA GLU A 78 10.88 -44.93 -0.02
C GLU A 78 11.02 -43.51 -0.59
N ILE A 79 11.20 -42.48 0.26
CA ILE A 79 11.61 -41.15 -0.23
C ILE A 79 13.07 -40.91 0.16
N PHE A 80 13.99 -41.22 -0.76
CA PHE A 80 15.36 -40.71 -0.75
C PHE A 80 15.43 -39.45 -1.63
N GLY A 81 15.52 -38.27 -1.03
CA GLY A 81 15.57 -36.98 -1.76
C GLY A 81 14.90 -35.83 -1.00
N ILE A 82 15.05 -34.59 -1.49
CA ILE A 82 14.43 -33.37 -0.94
C ILE A 82 12.93 -33.61 -0.77
N ILE A 83 12.41 -33.37 0.43
CA ILE A 83 11.00 -33.65 0.73
C ILE A 83 10.11 -32.70 -0.08
N PRO A 84 9.12 -33.22 -0.83
CA PRO A 84 8.16 -32.38 -1.51
C PRO A 84 7.33 -31.56 -0.51
N TYR A 85 7.10 -30.26 -0.79
CA TYR A 85 6.15 -29.48 0.01
C TYR A 85 4.75 -30.10 -0.12
N ILE A 86 4.14 -30.35 1.02
CA ILE A 86 2.76 -30.78 1.16
C ILE A 86 2.11 -29.86 2.18
N ASP A 87 0.88 -29.41 1.91
CA ASP A 87 0.12 -28.57 2.83
C ASP A 87 0.01 -29.26 4.21
N PRO A 88 0.54 -28.66 5.29
CA PRO A 88 0.49 -29.25 6.62
C PRO A 88 -0.93 -29.51 7.13
N GLN A 89 -1.93 -28.74 6.68
CA GLN A 89 -3.34 -28.92 7.07
C GLN A 89 -3.96 -30.16 6.43
N CYS A 90 -3.38 -30.67 5.34
CA CYS A 90 -3.82 -31.89 4.67
C CYS A 90 -3.25 -33.18 5.30
N PHE A 91 -2.35 -33.08 6.29
CA PHE A 91 -1.74 -34.24 6.95
C PHE A 91 -2.44 -34.62 8.26
N VAL A 92 -3.27 -35.66 8.24
CA VAL A 92 -3.71 -36.36 9.45
C VAL A 92 -2.77 -37.55 9.68
N LEU A 93 -1.73 -37.32 10.50
CA LEU A 93 -0.89 -38.30 11.22
C LEU A 93 -0.40 -39.52 10.41
N THR A 94 0.83 -39.44 9.87
CA THR A 94 1.89 -40.47 10.06
C THR A 94 3.25 -39.91 9.60
N ALA A 95 4.26 -40.12 10.43
CA ALA A 95 5.60 -39.51 10.40
C ALA A 95 6.46 -39.88 9.17
N ALA A 96 6.98 -38.87 8.46
CA ALA A 96 8.16 -39.00 7.61
C ALA A 96 9.35 -38.33 8.32
N ASN A 97 10.41 -39.12 8.55
CA ASN A 97 11.45 -38.92 9.58
C ASN A 97 12.19 -37.57 9.64
N LEU A 98 12.15 -36.71 8.61
CA LEU A 98 12.73 -35.36 8.72
C LEU A 98 11.73 -34.35 9.27
N ALA A 99 10.47 -34.34 8.80
CA ALA A 99 9.42 -33.45 9.29
C ALA A 99 9.15 -33.70 10.78
N SER A 100 9.18 -34.96 11.21
CA SER A 100 9.02 -35.34 12.62
C SER A 100 10.20 -34.88 13.48
N ARG A 101 11.45 -35.01 13.02
CA ARG A 101 12.63 -34.50 13.72
C ARG A 101 12.70 -32.98 13.74
N ILE A 102 12.23 -32.35 12.68
CA ILE A 102 12.00 -30.92 12.58
C ILE A 102 11.01 -30.47 13.66
N ILE A 103 9.90 -31.18 13.85
CA ILE A 103 8.87 -30.86 14.85
C ILE A 103 9.35 -31.16 16.30
N VAL A 104 10.12 -32.23 16.51
CA VAL A 104 10.51 -32.72 17.84
C VAL A 104 11.84 -32.14 18.35
N ASP A 105 12.83 -31.96 17.47
CA ASP A 105 14.20 -31.54 17.84
C ASP A 105 14.46 -30.04 17.61
N GLU A 106 13.47 -29.26 17.16
CA GLU A 106 13.57 -27.82 16.80
C GLU A 106 14.72 -27.44 15.85
N LEU A 107 15.30 -28.41 15.13
CA LEU A 107 16.42 -28.17 14.20
C LEU A 107 15.95 -27.34 13.00
N ARG A 108 16.17 -26.01 13.03
CA ARG A 108 15.88 -25.09 11.91
C ARG A 108 17.05 -24.19 11.59
N GLU A 109 17.09 -23.79 10.32
CA GLU A 109 17.93 -22.70 9.85
C GLU A 109 17.60 -21.44 10.65
N LYS A 110 18.63 -20.81 11.22
CA LYS A 110 18.50 -19.50 11.85
C LYS A 110 18.31 -18.46 10.75
N HIS A 111 17.48 -17.46 11.01
CA HIS A 111 17.33 -16.35 10.07
C HIS A 111 18.69 -15.70 9.80
N VAL A 112 18.93 -15.34 8.55
CA VAL A 112 20.16 -14.66 8.15
C VAL A 112 20.07 -13.20 8.59
N ALA A 113 21.18 -12.63 9.07
CA ALA A 113 21.25 -11.22 9.45
C ALA A 113 20.83 -10.31 8.28
N GLY A 114 19.99 -9.30 8.56
CA GLY A 114 19.43 -8.42 7.53
C GLY A 114 18.16 -8.95 6.84
N THR A 115 17.55 -10.03 7.34
CA THR A 115 16.22 -10.48 6.90
C THR A 115 15.13 -9.55 7.48
N PRO A 116 14.18 -9.02 6.66
CA PRO A 116 13.11 -8.15 7.14
C PRO A 116 12.31 -8.82 8.25
N HIS A 117 12.09 -8.09 9.36
CA HIS A 117 11.43 -8.63 10.55
C HIS A 117 10.05 -9.22 10.22
N GLN A 118 9.26 -8.54 9.38
CA GLN A 118 7.94 -9.01 8.96
C GLN A 118 8.03 -10.34 8.18
N TYR A 119 9.06 -10.50 7.35
CA TYR A 119 9.30 -11.76 6.64
C TYR A 119 9.71 -12.85 7.63
N VAL A 120 10.56 -12.53 8.61
CA VAL A 120 10.90 -13.45 9.72
C VAL A 120 9.65 -13.87 10.49
N THR A 121 8.71 -12.97 10.77
CA THR A 121 7.45 -13.31 11.44
C THR A 121 6.60 -14.27 10.61
N ILE A 122 6.44 -14.02 9.31
CA ILE A 122 5.70 -14.95 8.42
C ILE A 122 6.40 -16.29 8.37
N TYR A 123 7.73 -16.28 8.21
CA TYR A 123 8.59 -17.44 8.26
C TYR A 123 8.26 -18.23 9.54
N GLU A 124 8.50 -17.69 10.72
CA GLU A 124 8.28 -18.35 12.02
C GLU A 124 6.86 -18.89 12.22
N GLN A 125 5.85 -18.19 11.70
CA GLN A 125 4.46 -18.67 11.70
C GLN A 125 4.25 -19.89 10.79
N CYS A 126 4.85 -19.92 9.61
CA CYS A 126 4.83 -21.08 8.73
C CYS A 126 5.54 -22.30 9.33
N TRP A 127 6.44 -22.09 10.30
CA TRP A 127 7.22 -23.14 10.96
C TRP A 127 6.68 -23.59 12.32
N GLN A 128 5.47 -23.19 12.73
CA GLN A 128 4.86 -23.64 13.99
C GLN A 128 4.86 -25.17 14.13
N GLY A 129 5.24 -25.70 15.29
CA GLY A 129 5.37 -27.15 15.52
C GLY A 129 4.05 -27.91 15.27
N THR A 130 2.94 -27.33 15.73
CA THR A 130 1.59 -27.84 15.49
C THR A 130 1.08 -27.40 14.10
N PRO A 131 0.75 -28.32 13.18
CA PRO A 131 0.29 -27.98 11.82
C PRO A 131 -0.91 -27.03 11.78
N ASN A 132 -1.88 -27.22 12.68
CA ASN A 132 -3.09 -26.38 12.76
C ASN A 132 -2.82 -24.93 13.18
N ASN A 133 -1.64 -24.64 13.73
CA ASN A 133 -1.23 -23.29 14.12
C ASN A 133 -0.47 -22.56 13.00
N ARG A 134 -0.21 -23.23 11.88
CA ARG A 134 0.45 -22.62 10.71
C ARG A 134 -0.58 -21.88 9.87
N PRO A 135 -0.21 -20.72 9.31
CA PRO A 135 -1.10 -19.99 8.42
C PRO A 135 -1.37 -20.79 7.13
N SER A 136 -2.56 -20.59 6.56
CA SER A 136 -2.88 -21.14 5.24
C SER A 136 -2.05 -20.44 4.15
N ILE A 137 -1.91 -21.07 2.98
CA ILE A 137 -1.18 -20.43 1.87
C ILE A 137 -1.87 -19.11 1.42
N GLN A 138 -3.19 -19.00 1.59
CA GLN A 138 -3.95 -17.78 1.37
C GLN A 138 -3.51 -16.67 2.35
N GLU A 139 -3.38 -17.00 3.64
CA GLU A 139 -2.90 -16.07 4.67
C GLU A 139 -1.44 -15.69 4.46
N VAL A 140 -0.59 -16.62 4.03
CA VAL A 140 0.82 -16.37 3.69
C VAL A 140 0.91 -15.41 2.51
N ALA A 141 0.18 -15.66 1.41
CA ALA A 141 0.14 -14.78 0.25
C ALA A 141 -0.34 -13.37 0.62
N MET A 142 -1.38 -13.27 1.47
CA MET A 142 -1.88 -11.98 1.96
C MET A 142 -0.84 -11.25 2.83
N LYS A 143 -0.21 -11.94 3.77
CA LYS A 143 0.82 -11.36 4.64
C LYS A 143 2.05 -10.92 3.85
N LEU A 144 2.49 -11.70 2.85
CA LEU A 144 3.60 -11.32 1.97
C LEU A 144 3.25 -10.09 1.11
N LYS A 145 2.04 -10.02 0.56
CA LYS A 145 1.53 -8.83 -0.14
C LYS A 145 1.48 -7.61 0.78
N ASN A 146 1.12 -7.81 2.05
CA ASN A 146 1.17 -6.77 3.06
C ASN A 146 2.60 -6.31 3.36
N ILE A 147 3.62 -7.18 3.26
CA ILE A 147 5.02 -6.74 3.34
C ILE A 147 5.36 -5.84 2.15
N ILE A 148 4.96 -6.15 0.92
CA ILE A 148 5.21 -5.22 -0.21
C ILE A 148 4.46 -3.93 -0.02
N ILE A 149 3.18 -3.98 0.37
CA ILE A 149 2.39 -2.77 0.66
C ILE A 149 3.10 -1.95 1.74
N GLN A 150 3.52 -2.59 2.82
CA GLN A 150 4.32 -1.95 3.86
C GLN A 150 5.68 -1.48 3.35
N VAL A 151 6.44 -2.18 2.53
CA VAL A 151 7.73 -1.69 1.99
C VAL A 151 7.53 -0.53 1.02
N THR A 152 6.42 -0.52 0.26
CA THR A 152 5.98 0.62 -0.57
C THR A 152 5.41 1.77 0.27
N GLU A 153 4.99 1.52 1.52
CA GLU A 153 4.42 2.49 2.47
C GLU A 153 5.37 2.85 3.65
N ILE A 154 6.48 2.13 3.88
CA ILE A 154 7.42 2.27 5.01
C ILE A 154 8.40 3.43 4.78
N ASP A 155 8.33 4.07 3.63
CA ASP A 155 8.92 5.39 3.46
C ASP A 155 8.04 6.53 4.01
N TYR A 156 6.98 6.18 4.76
CA TYR A 156 6.26 7.06 5.68
C TYR A 156 6.44 6.58 7.12
N ASP A 157 7.56 6.96 7.74
CA ASP A 157 7.67 6.90 9.20
C ASP A 157 6.90 8.09 9.80
N ILE A 158 5.69 7.84 10.30
CA ILE A 158 4.97 8.74 11.20
C ILE A 158 4.53 7.91 12.42
N SER A 159 5.48 7.36 13.18
CA SER A 159 5.17 6.75 14.49
C SER A 159 5.74 7.59 15.64
N GLU A 160 5.06 8.68 15.95
CA GLU A 160 4.93 9.23 17.32
C GLU A 160 3.81 10.30 17.34
N ASP A 161 3.69 11.08 16.27
CA ASP A 161 2.70 12.17 16.16
C ASP A 161 1.28 11.68 15.80
N PHE A 162 1.17 10.50 15.17
CA PHE A 162 -0.12 9.97 14.69
C PHE A 162 -1.02 9.48 15.83
N GLY A 163 -0.46 8.87 16.88
CA GLY A 163 -1.21 8.46 18.06
C GLY A 163 -1.80 9.65 18.81
N THR A 164 -0.99 10.69 18.98
CA THR A 164 -1.36 11.96 19.63
C THR A 164 -2.41 12.73 18.83
N PHE A 165 -2.28 12.76 17.50
CA PHE A 165 -3.26 13.37 16.61
C PHE A 165 -4.61 12.65 16.62
N LEU A 166 -4.61 11.31 16.56
CA LEU A 166 -5.85 10.52 16.62
C LEU A 166 -6.56 10.70 17.97
N SER A 167 -5.77 10.71 19.06
CA SER A 167 -6.24 11.06 20.41
C SER A 167 -6.91 12.44 20.45
N ASN A 168 -6.27 13.46 19.88
CA ASN A 168 -6.78 14.84 19.87
C ASN A 168 -7.99 15.03 18.94
N ALA A 169 -8.07 14.27 17.84
CA ALA A 169 -9.24 14.28 16.96
C ALA A 169 -10.47 13.62 17.62
N LEU A 170 -10.24 12.58 18.43
CA LEU A 170 -11.29 11.86 19.16
C LEU A 170 -11.74 12.61 20.42
N SER A 171 -10.84 13.27 21.14
CA SER A 171 -11.18 14.06 22.34
C SER A 171 -12.10 15.24 22.03
N ASN A 172 -11.94 15.85 20.84
CA ASN A 172 -12.81 16.93 20.36
C ASN A 172 -14.19 16.47 19.87
N MET A 173 -14.42 15.16 19.70
CA MET A 173 -15.74 14.61 19.34
C MET A 173 -16.53 14.09 20.54
N ASN A 174 -15.91 13.94 21.72
CA ASN A 174 -16.53 13.34 22.91
C ASN A 174 -17.28 14.31 23.82
N SER A 175 -17.81 15.43 23.31
CA SER A 175 -18.77 16.22 24.06
C SER A 175 -20.18 15.69 23.82
N ASP A 176 -20.66 14.98 24.86
CA ASP A 176 -22.01 14.51 25.14
C ASP A 176 -22.57 13.42 24.22
N ILE A 177 -22.73 12.20 24.76
CA ILE A 177 -23.94 11.37 24.64
C ILE A 177 -23.86 10.23 25.68
N ASN A 178 -24.89 10.16 26.52
CA ASN A 178 -25.12 9.12 27.54
C ASN A 178 -26.32 8.27 27.06
N ILE A 179 -26.16 6.98 26.78
CA ILE A 179 -27.28 6.11 26.33
C ILE A 179 -27.23 4.72 26.99
N ASN A 180 -28.41 4.30 27.45
CA ASN A 180 -28.72 3.01 28.07
C ASN A 180 -29.10 1.95 27.03
N ASN A 181 -28.73 0.70 27.35
CA ASN A 181 -28.72 -0.50 26.51
C ASN A 181 -30.10 -1.13 26.21
N SER A 182 -30.51 -1.14 24.94
CA SER A 182 -31.16 -2.29 24.25
C SER A 182 -31.38 -2.08 22.72
N ASP A 183 -31.25 -0.84 22.22
CA ASP A 183 -31.10 -0.47 20.80
C ASP A 183 -29.60 -0.36 20.36
N ASP A 184 -28.70 -0.81 21.24
CA ASP A 184 -27.30 -0.40 21.24
C ASP A 184 -26.49 -0.88 20.04
N ASN A 185 -26.72 -2.08 19.49
CA ASN A 185 -25.88 -2.58 18.40
C ASN A 185 -26.10 -1.85 17.06
N LYS A 186 -27.34 -1.41 16.76
CA LYS A 186 -27.61 -0.67 15.52
C LYS A 186 -27.14 0.77 15.63
N LEU A 187 -27.36 1.40 16.78
CA LEU A 187 -26.88 2.75 17.05
C LEU A 187 -25.35 2.80 17.13
N ASP A 188 -24.72 1.78 17.72
CA ASP A 188 -23.26 1.57 17.73
C ASP A 188 -22.68 1.52 16.32
N MET A 189 -23.26 0.73 15.41
CA MET A 189 -22.79 0.66 14.04
C MET A 189 -22.97 1.97 13.25
N ILE A 190 -24.07 2.69 13.47
CA ILE A 190 -24.28 4.01 12.84
C ILE A 190 -23.22 5.01 13.31
N HIS A 191 -22.93 5.05 14.62
CA HIS A 191 -21.88 5.90 15.16
C HIS A 191 -20.50 5.49 14.66
N PHE A 192 -20.21 4.19 14.64
CA PHE A 192 -18.97 3.64 14.11
C PHE A 192 -18.73 4.06 12.65
N VAL A 193 -19.71 3.85 11.76
CA VAL A 193 -19.61 4.19 10.33
C VAL A 193 -19.50 5.72 10.13
N THR A 194 -20.20 6.50 10.94
CA THR A 194 -20.10 7.97 10.92
C THR A 194 -18.68 8.44 11.28
N ASN A 195 -18.08 7.84 12.30
CA ASN A 195 -16.71 8.15 12.71
C ASN A 195 -15.68 7.66 11.69
N LEU A 196 -15.89 6.48 11.11
CA LEU A 196 -15.06 5.94 10.04
C LEU A 196 -15.06 6.90 8.83
N TYR A 197 -16.25 7.33 8.39
CA TYR A 197 -16.40 8.30 7.31
C TYR A 197 -15.67 9.62 7.63
N SER A 198 -15.92 10.20 8.80
CA SER A 198 -15.33 11.49 9.19
C SER A 198 -13.80 11.41 9.27
N THR A 199 -13.27 10.32 9.82
CA THR A 199 -11.84 10.04 9.89
C THR A 199 -11.23 9.90 8.50
N PHE A 200 -11.90 9.14 7.62
CA PHE A 200 -11.50 8.99 6.23
C PHE A 200 -11.41 10.35 5.52
N ILE A 201 -12.47 11.17 5.58
CA ILE A 201 -12.53 12.46 4.89
C ILE A 201 -11.39 13.36 5.32
N LYS A 202 -11.16 13.47 6.65
CA LYS A 202 -10.10 14.30 7.20
C LYS A 202 -8.74 13.90 6.63
N LEU A 203 -8.38 12.63 6.79
CA LEU A 203 -7.06 12.12 6.40
C LEU A 203 -6.85 12.14 4.88
N PHE A 204 -7.91 11.86 4.13
CA PHE A 204 -7.84 11.89 2.67
C PHE A 204 -7.68 13.32 2.14
N ASN A 205 -8.37 14.30 2.73
CA ASN A 205 -8.22 15.71 2.39
C ASN A 205 -6.85 16.26 2.79
N GLU A 206 -6.23 15.75 3.86
CA GLU A 206 -4.82 16.03 4.20
C GLU A 206 -3.83 15.41 3.18
N GLY A 207 -4.30 14.53 2.29
CA GLY A 207 -3.48 13.87 1.29
C GLY A 207 -2.72 12.64 1.81
N ARG A 208 -3.23 11.99 2.87
CA ARG A 208 -2.66 10.75 3.41
C ARG A 208 -3.18 9.50 2.68
N SER A 209 -2.41 8.42 2.70
CA SER A 209 -2.91 7.09 2.32
C SER A 209 -3.92 6.62 3.38
N VAL A 210 -5.04 6.04 2.95
CA VAL A 210 -6.23 5.80 3.79
C VAL A 210 -6.73 4.37 3.80
N SER A 211 -6.28 3.51 2.88
CA SER A 211 -6.72 2.10 2.79
C SER A 211 -6.39 1.32 4.06
N TYR A 212 -5.14 1.38 4.53
CA TYR A 212 -4.69 0.73 5.76
C TYR A 212 -5.33 1.35 7.01
N ILE A 213 -5.62 2.65 6.98
CA ILE A 213 -6.22 3.36 8.11
C ILE A 213 -7.65 2.89 8.36
N ILE A 214 -8.43 2.64 7.30
CA ILE A 214 -9.78 2.10 7.41
C ILE A 214 -9.76 0.73 8.12
N ILE A 215 -8.87 -0.17 7.71
CA ILE A 215 -8.74 -1.52 8.30
C ILE A 215 -8.33 -1.43 9.77
N ASN A 216 -7.34 -0.58 10.10
CA ASN A 216 -6.92 -0.38 11.49
C ASN A 216 -8.02 0.24 12.36
N PHE A 217 -8.79 1.18 11.80
CA PHE A 217 -9.92 1.79 12.49
C PHE A 217 -10.96 0.72 12.85
N MET A 218 -11.30 -0.16 11.91
CA MET A 218 -12.18 -1.31 12.18
C MET A 218 -11.64 -2.22 13.29
N SER A 219 -10.38 -2.65 13.18
CA SER A 219 -9.75 -3.51 14.18
C SER A 219 -9.72 -2.91 15.59
N LYS A 220 -9.42 -1.60 15.70
CA LYS A 220 -9.38 -0.89 17.00
C LYS A 220 -10.75 -0.82 17.69
N HIS A 221 -11.82 -0.84 16.90
CA HIS A 221 -13.20 -0.82 17.38
C HIS A 221 -13.83 -2.23 17.42
N ASN A 222 -13.02 -3.29 17.30
CA ASN A 222 -13.48 -4.68 17.31
C ASN A 222 -14.53 -5.00 16.23
N LYS A 223 -14.45 -4.36 15.05
CA LYS A 223 -15.32 -4.64 13.91
C LYS A 223 -14.54 -5.37 12.83
N THR A 224 -15.13 -6.39 12.20
CA THR A 224 -14.50 -7.06 11.05
C THR A 224 -14.82 -6.31 9.75
N PRO A 225 -13.95 -6.35 8.73
CA PRO A 225 -14.26 -5.80 7.42
C PRO A 225 -15.57 -6.31 6.82
N GLU A 226 -15.88 -7.60 6.98
CA GLU A 226 -17.10 -8.25 6.47
C GLU A 226 -18.35 -7.76 7.21
N GLU A 227 -18.28 -7.58 8.52
CA GLU A 227 -19.38 -7.03 9.33
C GLU A 227 -19.76 -5.64 8.86
N VAL A 228 -18.77 -4.75 8.70
CA VAL A 228 -18.98 -3.38 8.26
C VAL A 228 -19.47 -3.34 6.81
N PHE A 229 -18.90 -4.16 5.93
CA PHE A 229 -19.33 -4.27 4.54
C PHE A 229 -20.80 -4.69 4.43
N ASN A 230 -21.20 -5.78 5.09
CA ASN A 230 -22.58 -6.27 5.08
C ASN A 230 -23.55 -5.23 5.64
N TRP A 231 -23.16 -4.52 6.69
CA TRP A 231 -23.96 -3.44 7.25
C TRP A 231 -24.15 -2.29 6.25
N LEU A 232 -23.08 -1.85 5.58
CA LEU A 232 -23.13 -0.81 4.54
C LEU A 232 -23.99 -1.25 3.34
N PHE A 233 -23.90 -2.52 2.95
CA PHE A 233 -24.69 -3.10 1.86
C PHE A 233 -26.20 -3.06 2.15
N ILE A 234 -26.60 -3.35 3.39
CA ILE A 234 -28.01 -3.32 3.82
C ILE A 234 -28.52 -1.89 4.04
N ASN A 235 -27.66 -0.97 4.53
CA ASN A 235 -28.04 0.41 4.93
C ASN A 235 -27.49 1.45 3.94
N ASN A 236 -27.72 1.24 2.63
CA ASN A 236 -27.16 2.04 1.54
C ASN A 236 -28.08 3.19 1.06
N ASP A 237 -28.84 3.77 1.97
CA ASP A 237 -29.79 4.85 1.72
C ASP A 237 -29.15 6.25 1.83
N ASN A 238 -28.16 6.38 2.72
CA ASN A 238 -27.40 7.61 2.97
C ASN A 238 -26.18 7.75 2.03
N SER A 239 -25.95 8.96 1.52
CA SER A 239 -24.83 9.26 0.61
C SER A 239 -23.43 8.98 1.19
N ARG A 240 -23.25 8.99 2.52
CA ARG A 240 -22.01 8.58 3.19
C ARG A 240 -21.80 7.07 3.14
N HIS A 241 -22.87 6.30 3.38
CA HIS A 241 -22.82 4.84 3.37
C HIS A 241 -22.60 4.32 1.96
N ILE A 242 -23.34 4.85 0.98
CA ILE A 242 -23.17 4.53 -0.44
C ILE A 242 -21.72 4.80 -0.88
N PHE A 243 -21.16 5.94 -0.47
CA PHE A 243 -19.77 6.28 -0.76
C PHE A 243 -18.78 5.26 -0.15
N LEU A 244 -18.91 4.96 1.15
CA LEU A 244 -18.04 3.98 1.81
C LEU A 244 -18.17 2.58 1.19
N LEU A 245 -19.38 2.17 0.82
CA LEU A 245 -19.62 0.91 0.11
C LEU A 245 -18.84 0.87 -1.21
N GLY A 246 -18.86 1.96 -1.99
CA GLY A 246 -18.07 2.09 -3.21
C GLY A 246 -16.56 1.96 -2.96
N LEU A 247 -16.04 2.54 -1.87
CA LEU A 247 -14.63 2.37 -1.49
C LEU A 247 -14.29 0.92 -1.12
N PHE A 248 -15.18 0.26 -0.36
CA PHE A 248 -14.96 -1.12 0.07
C PHE A 248 -14.90 -2.06 -1.12
N TYR A 249 -15.74 -1.84 -2.14
CA TYR A 249 -15.66 -2.59 -3.40
C TYR A 249 -14.37 -2.34 -4.18
N ILE A 250 -13.86 -1.10 -4.26
CA ILE A 250 -12.58 -0.82 -4.94
C ILE A 250 -11.41 -1.51 -4.23
N TRP A 251 -11.41 -1.49 -2.90
CA TRP A 251 -10.30 -2.00 -2.12
C TRP A 251 -10.43 -3.47 -1.73
N GLY A 252 -11.59 -4.08 -1.93
CA GLY A 252 -11.86 -5.46 -1.52
C GLY A 252 -11.88 -5.61 0.00
N ILE A 253 -12.43 -4.60 0.69
CA ILE A 253 -12.51 -4.58 2.15
C ILE A 253 -13.77 -5.33 2.55
N GLY A 254 -13.61 -6.51 3.17
CA GLY A 254 -14.73 -7.34 3.61
C GLY A 254 -15.53 -7.97 2.47
N THR A 255 -15.03 -7.89 1.24
CA THR A 255 -15.65 -8.41 0.03
C THR A 255 -14.59 -8.66 -1.05
N VAL A 256 -14.97 -9.31 -2.14
CA VAL A 256 -14.14 -9.40 -3.34
C VAL A 256 -14.15 -8.05 -4.07
N LYS A 257 -13.00 -7.64 -4.61
CA LYS A 257 -12.90 -6.42 -5.42
C LYS A 257 -13.90 -6.48 -6.56
N SER A 258 -14.67 -5.40 -6.74
CA SER A 258 -15.63 -5.27 -7.83
C SER A 258 -15.19 -4.14 -8.75
N ASP A 259 -14.94 -4.49 -10.00
CA ASP A 259 -14.62 -3.52 -11.04
C ASP A 259 -15.89 -2.89 -11.65
N THR A 260 -17.11 -3.35 -11.28
CA THR A 260 -18.36 -2.98 -11.97
C THR A 260 -19.36 -2.15 -11.15
N GLU A 261 -19.18 -2.05 -9.83
CA GLU A 261 -20.11 -1.36 -8.93
C GLU A 261 -19.65 0.02 -8.43
N PRO A 262 -18.34 0.30 -8.20
CA PRO A 262 -17.92 1.53 -7.54
C PRO A 262 -18.31 2.83 -8.23
N PHE A 263 -18.24 2.90 -9.56
CA PHE A 263 -18.58 4.12 -10.30
C PHE A 263 -20.04 4.54 -10.05
N ASN A 264 -20.97 3.58 -10.13
CA ASN A 264 -22.40 3.86 -9.94
C ASN A 264 -22.69 4.28 -8.49
N LEU A 265 -22.03 3.66 -7.51
CA LEU A 265 -22.14 4.03 -6.10
C LEU A 265 -21.62 5.46 -5.84
N PHE A 266 -20.45 5.80 -6.40
CA PHE A 266 -19.94 7.17 -6.26
C PHE A 266 -20.83 8.19 -6.97
N LEU A 267 -21.39 7.85 -8.13
CA LEU A 267 -22.31 8.73 -8.84
C LEU A 267 -23.59 8.97 -8.02
N ASP A 268 -24.21 7.92 -7.48
CA ASP A 268 -25.41 8.05 -6.64
C ASP A 268 -25.11 8.87 -5.36
N ALA A 269 -24.01 8.57 -4.66
CA ALA A 269 -23.59 9.35 -3.50
C ALA A 269 -23.35 10.83 -3.85
N ALA A 270 -22.72 11.10 -4.98
CA ALA A 270 -22.43 12.45 -5.48
C ALA A 270 -23.71 13.23 -5.82
N GLU A 271 -24.69 12.58 -6.44
CA GLU A 271 -26.00 13.15 -6.77
C GLU A 271 -26.82 13.43 -5.50
N LYS A 272 -26.67 12.61 -4.47
CA LYS A 272 -27.19 12.84 -3.11
C LYS A 272 -26.38 13.86 -2.29
N GLY A 273 -25.47 14.60 -2.90
CA GLY A 273 -24.77 15.73 -2.28
C GLY A 273 -23.46 15.38 -1.56
N ASN A 274 -22.95 14.14 -1.65
CA ASN A 274 -21.67 13.80 -1.06
C ASN A 274 -20.50 14.45 -1.84
N VAL A 275 -19.84 15.42 -1.21
CA VAL A 275 -18.75 16.20 -1.82
C VAL A 275 -17.56 15.32 -2.22
N ILE A 276 -17.13 14.40 -1.36
CA ILE A 276 -15.99 13.54 -1.69
C ILE A 276 -16.33 12.54 -2.79
N ALA A 277 -17.58 12.09 -2.86
CA ALA A 277 -18.03 11.20 -3.92
C ALA A 277 -17.92 11.88 -5.29
N ARG A 278 -18.18 13.20 -5.40
CA ARG A 278 -17.95 13.96 -6.63
C ARG A 278 -16.49 13.92 -7.09
N TYR A 279 -15.56 14.03 -6.16
CA TYR A 279 -14.14 13.83 -6.45
C TYR A 279 -13.89 12.41 -6.98
N PHE A 280 -14.43 11.38 -6.34
CA PHE A 280 -14.25 9.99 -6.79
C PHE A 280 -14.90 9.69 -8.15
N VAL A 281 -16.04 10.31 -8.48
CA VAL A 281 -16.61 10.26 -9.84
C VAL A 281 -15.63 10.87 -10.85
N GLY A 282 -15.01 12.00 -10.51
CA GLY A 282 -13.94 12.60 -11.30
C GLY A 282 -12.78 11.63 -11.52
N ARG A 283 -12.34 10.94 -10.45
CA ARG A 283 -11.28 9.92 -10.51
C ARG A 283 -11.64 8.75 -11.40
N CYS A 284 -12.88 8.26 -11.35
CA CYS A 284 -13.34 7.21 -12.25
C CYS A 284 -13.24 7.63 -13.72
N TYR A 285 -13.64 8.87 -14.06
CA TYR A 285 -13.46 9.40 -15.41
C TYR A 285 -11.99 9.63 -15.79
N GLU A 286 -11.13 10.02 -14.85
CA GLU A 286 -9.70 10.24 -15.10
C GLU A 286 -8.96 8.93 -15.41
N VAL A 287 -9.18 7.91 -14.58
CA VAL A 287 -8.43 6.64 -14.63
C VAL A 287 -9.13 5.63 -15.55
N GLY A 288 -10.44 5.72 -15.70
CA GLY A 288 -11.25 4.77 -16.46
C GLY A 288 -11.73 3.58 -15.63
N TRP A 289 -11.97 3.76 -14.33
CA TRP A 289 -12.53 2.71 -13.46
C TRP A 289 -14.00 2.49 -13.81
N ASN A 290 -14.26 1.39 -14.52
CA ASN A 290 -15.60 0.97 -14.95
C ASN A 290 -16.33 1.95 -15.88
N ILE A 291 -15.62 2.95 -16.40
CA ILE A 291 -16.18 3.92 -17.32
C ILE A 291 -15.10 4.33 -18.31
N LYS A 292 -15.51 4.68 -19.53
CA LYS A 292 -14.57 5.19 -20.52
C LYS A 292 -13.89 6.45 -19.99
N LYS A 293 -12.56 6.43 -19.97
CA LYS A 293 -11.72 7.57 -19.61
C LYS A 293 -12.16 8.83 -20.35
N ASN A 294 -12.36 9.92 -19.60
CA ASN A 294 -12.78 11.22 -20.11
C ASN A 294 -12.26 12.33 -19.19
N ILE A 295 -11.12 12.94 -19.57
CA ILE A 295 -10.48 13.99 -18.78
C ILE A 295 -11.37 15.24 -18.63
N LYS A 296 -12.13 15.61 -19.67
CA LYS A 296 -13.03 16.77 -19.60
C LYS A 296 -14.10 16.57 -18.53
N LYS A 297 -14.75 15.41 -18.52
CA LYS A 297 -15.72 15.06 -17.47
C LYS A 297 -15.06 14.95 -16.09
N ALA A 298 -13.85 14.42 -16.00
CA ALA A 298 -13.11 14.38 -14.74
C ALA A 298 -12.94 15.78 -14.14
N ILE A 299 -12.48 16.74 -14.95
CA ILE A 299 -12.33 18.14 -14.55
C ILE A 299 -13.68 18.74 -14.13
N GLU A 300 -14.76 18.54 -14.90
CA GLU A 300 -16.10 19.04 -14.53
C GLU A 300 -16.56 18.53 -13.15
N TRP A 301 -16.27 17.27 -12.81
CA TRP A 301 -16.60 16.70 -11.49
C TRP A 301 -15.69 17.21 -10.38
N TYR A 302 -14.40 17.39 -10.65
CA TYR A 302 -13.49 18.03 -9.70
C TYR A 302 -13.89 19.48 -9.42
N GLU A 303 -14.33 20.23 -10.43
CA GLU A 303 -14.83 21.62 -10.26
C GLU A 303 -16.06 21.65 -9.36
N LYS A 304 -16.98 20.70 -9.51
CA LYS A 304 -18.13 20.57 -8.60
C LYS A 304 -17.69 20.28 -7.16
N ALA A 305 -16.71 19.40 -6.96
CA ALA A 305 -16.20 19.07 -5.63
C ALA A 305 -15.43 20.25 -5.00
N SER A 306 -14.58 20.91 -5.79
CA SER A 306 -13.81 22.10 -5.40
C SER A 306 -14.72 23.26 -4.97
N LYS A 307 -15.80 23.52 -5.73
CA LYS A 307 -16.79 24.55 -5.39
C LYS A 307 -17.41 24.37 -3.99
N ASP A 308 -17.52 23.12 -3.54
CA ASP A 308 -18.06 22.76 -2.23
C ASP A 308 -16.96 22.55 -1.17
N GLY A 309 -15.75 23.06 -1.42
CA GLY A 309 -14.65 23.10 -0.44
C GLY A 309 -13.94 21.76 -0.25
N CYS A 310 -13.65 21.02 -1.33
CA CYS A 310 -12.92 19.76 -1.28
C CYS A 310 -11.41 19.96 -1.54
N PRO A 311 -10.53 19.90 -0.53
CA PRO A 311 -9.10 20.20 -0.69
C PRO A 311 -8.38 19.27 -1.66
N VAL A 312 -8.75 17.98 -1.69
CA VAL A 312 -8.17 17.02 -2.64
C VAL A 312 -8.61 17.31 -4.09
N ALA A 313 -9.82 17.85 -4.29
CA ALA A 313 -10.26 18.30 -5.62
C ALA A 313 -9.53 19.57 -6.04
N ASP A 314 -9.33 20.52 -5.12
CA ASP A 314 -8.50 21.71 -5.35
C ASP A 314 -7.06 21.33 -5.75
N CYS A 315 -6.47 20.37 -5.04
CA CYS A 315 -5.15 19.82 -5.36
C CYS A 315 -5.11 19.24 -6.79
N MET A 316 -6.08 18.38 -7.15
CA MET A 316 -6.13 17.78 -8.48
C MET A 316 -6.34 18.82 -9.58
N LEU A 317 -7.31 19.72 -9.45
CA LEU A 317 -7.53 20.80 -10.41
C LEU A 317 -6.32 21.72 -10.54
N GLY A 318 -5.71 22.05 -9.40
CA GLY A 318 -4.47 22.81 -9.34
C GLY A 318 -3.37 22.18 -10.19
N ASN A 319 -3.18 20.87 -10.08
CA ASN A 319 -2.23 20.10 -10.88
C ASN A 319 -2.60 20.08 -12.38
N TYR A 320 -3.90 19.94 -12.72
CA TYR A 320 -4.36 20.01 -14.11
C TYR A 320 -4.06 21.38 -14.73
N TYR A 321 -4.47 22.46 -14.05
CA TYR A 321 -4.24 23.82 -14.53
C TYR A 321 -2.77 24.19 -14.60
N TYR A 322 -1.93 23.64 -13.70
CA TYR A 322 -0.49 23.83 -13.78
C TYR A 322 0.08 23.20 -15.06
N LYS A 323 -0.32 21.98 -15.39
CA LYS A 323 0.12 21.28 -16.61
C LYS A 323 -0.37 21.98 -17.89
N ASP A 324 -1.58 22.52 -17.86
CA ASP A 324 -2.19 23.26 -18.97
C ASP A 324 -1.66 24.70 -19.13
N GLY A 325 -0.79 25.17 -18.22
CA GLY A 325 -0.22 26.52 -18.27
C GLY A 325 -1.12 27.62 -17.70
N GLN A 326 -2.28 27.27 -17.14
CA GLN A 326 -3.20 28.19 -16.45
C GLN A 326 -2.71 28.48 -15.02
N TYR A 327 -1.49 29.01 -14.89
CA TYR A 327 -0.77 29.07 -13.62
C TYR A 327 -1.46 29.90 -12.53
N THR A 328 -2.15 30.99 -12.87
CA THR A 328 -2.88 31.79 -11.85
C THR A 328 -4.03 31.01 -11.22
N ARG A 329 -4.74 30.18 -12.00
CA ARG A 329 -5.79 29.31 -11.47
C ARG A 329 -5.19 28.19 -10.64
N ALA A 330 -4.12 27.57 -11.16
CA ALA A 330 -3.38 26.54 -10.45
C ALA A 330 -2.90 27.01 -9.07
N PHE A 331 -2.23 28.17 -9.03
CA PHE A 331 -1.69 28.74 -7.79
C PHE A 331 -2.77 28.96 -6.73
N LYS A 332 -3.92 29.53 -7.12
CA LYS A 332 -5.03 29.78 -6.18
C LYS A 332 -5.56 28.49 -5.55
N LEU A 333 -5.83 27.48 -6.38
CA LEU A 333 -6.36 26.19 -5.91
C LEU A 333 -5.33 25.42 -5.07
N LEU A 334 -4.08 25.36 -5.51
CA LEU A 334 -3.02 24.70 -4.75
C LEU A 334 -2.78 25.38 -3.39
N LYS A 335 -2.81 26.72 -3.35
CA LYS A 335 -2.68 27.47 -2.10
C LYS A 335 -3.85 27.19 -1.16
N SER A 336 -5.08 27.23 -1.66
CA SER A 336 -6.31 26.84 -0.92
C SER A 336 -6.18 25.43 -0.33
N ALA A 337 -5.79 24.45 -1.16
CA ALA A 337 -5.61 23.08 -0.73
C ALA A 337 -4.56 22.94 0.40
N VAL A 338 -3.44 23.66 0.33
CA VAL A 338 -2.40 23.65 1.37
C VAL A 338 -2.89 24.33 2.66
N GLU A 339 -3.63 25.44 2.56
CA GLU A 339 -4.22 26.13 3.72
C GLU A 339 -5.23 25.23 4.45
N GLU A 340 -5.92 24.35 3.72
CA GLU A 340 -6.81 23.29 4.24
C GLU A 340 -6.07 21.99 4.64
N GLY A 341 -4.74 21.99 4.64
CA GLY A 341 -3.90 20.90 5.14
C GLY A 341 -3.54 19.80 4.12
N ASN A 342 -3.86 19.96 2.84
CA ASN A 342 -3.48 18.99 1.81
C ASN A 342 -1.98 19.05 1.50
N ALA A 343 -1.22 18.09 2.02
CA ALA A 343 0.23 18.05 1.86
C ALA A 343 0.68 17.73 0.42
N ILE A 344 -0.16 17.02 -0.36
CA ILE A 344 0.17 16.67 -1.75
C ILE A 344 0.27 17.94 -2.62
N ALA A 345 -0.57 18.95 -2.36
CA ALA A 345 -0.58 20.20 -3.12
C ALA A 345 0.70 21.04 -2.93
N MET A 346 1.41 20.86 -1.80
CA MET A 346 2.60 21.64 -1.45
C MET A 346 3.72 21.51 -2.48
N HIS A 347 3.91 20.33 -3.10
CA HIS A 347 4.96 20.15 -4.11
C HIS A 347 4.74 21.08 -5.32
N THR A 348 3.56 21.03 -5.92
CA THR A 348 3.25 21.86 -7.10
C THR A 348 3.17 23.34 -6.74
N LEU A 349 2.73 23.69 -5.52
CA LEU A 349 2.80 25.05 -5.01
C LEU A 349 4.26 25.53 -4.87
N GLY A 350 5.16 24.66 -4.40
CA GLY A 350 6.59 24.91 -4.35
C GLY A 350 7.17 25.19 -5.74
N LEU A 351 6.78 24.41 -6.75
CA LEU A 351 7.15 24.66 -8.15
C LEU A 351 6.57 26.00 -8.67
N CYS A 352 5.40 26.43 -8.19
CA CYS A 352 4.85 27.73 -8.53
C CYS A 352 5.73 28.86 -8.02
N TYR A 353 6.14 28.80 -6.76
CA TYR A 353 7.04 29.79 -6.17
C TYR A 353 8.45 29.75 -6.76
N GLN A 354 9.03 28.57 -6.99
CA GLN A 354 10.35 28.42 -7.61
C GLN A 354 10.40 29.09 -8.99
N LYS A 355 9.35 28.93 -9.80
CA LYS A 355 9.32 29.36 -11.20
C LYS A 355 8.57 30.68 -11.43
N GLY A 356 8.00 31.30 -10.38
CA GLY A 356 7.13 32.47 -10.52
C GLY A 356 5.89 32.20 -11.38
N ARG A 357 5.29 31.01 -11.25
CA ARG A 357 4.12 30.59 -12.02
C ARG A 357 2.85 30.92 -11.25
N GLY A 358 2.05 31.85 -11.78
CA GLY A 358 0.79 32.29 -11.15
C GLY A 358 0.98 33.20 -9.94
N THR A 359 2.23 33.46 -9.56
CA THR A 359 2.69 34.34 -8.48
C THR A 359 4.10 34.85 -8.79
N TYR A 360 4.67 35.70 -7.95
CA TYR A 360 6.07 36.10 -8.07
C TYR A 360 7.01 34.98 -7.64
N ALA A 361 8.18 34.90 -8.28
CA ALA A 361 9.19 33.92 -7.91
C ALA A 361 9.66 34.16 -6.47
N ASN A 362 9.61 33.12 -5.64
CA ASN A 362 10.06 33.15 -4.25
C ASN A 362 10.69 31.79 -3.88
N MET A 363 12.00 31.70 -4.07
CA MET A 363 12.71 30.45 -3.85
C MET A 363 12.70 30.01 -2.38
N ALA A 364 12.64 30.94 -1.42
CA ALA A 364 12.62 30.61 0.00
C ALA A 364 11.30 29.93 0.40
N GLU A 365 10.17 30.41 -0.12
CA GLU A 365 8.87 29.75 0.10
C GLU A 365 8.78 28.41 -0.64
N GLY A 366 9.28 28.34 -1.87
CA GLY A 366 9.40 27.08 -2.60
C GLY A 366 10.20 26.03 -1.83
N PHE A 367 11.36 26.42 -1.29
CA PHE A 367 12.22 25.57 -0.47
C PHE A 367 11.49 25.01 0.76
N LYS A 368 10.78 25.85 1.53
CA LYS A 368 10.03 25.40 2.71
C LYS A 368 9.00 24.33 2.37
N LEU A 369 8.26 24.53 1.26
CA LEU A 369 7.26 23.57 0.81
C LEU A 369 7.91 22.26 0.34
N PHE A 370 8.99 22.32 -0.44
CA PHE A 370 9.75 21.11 -0.81
C PHE A 370 10.28 20.39 0.42
N GLU A 371 10.80 21.11 1.41
CA GLU A 371 11.33 20.51 2.63
C GLU A 371 10.25 19.73 3.40
N GLN A 372 9.06 20.30 3.58
CA GLN A 372 7.95 19.63 4.28
C GLN A 372 7.56 18.33 3.56
N VAL A 373 7.39 18.37 2.24
CA VAL A 373 6.94 17.21 1.47
C VAL A 373 8.06 16.18 1.26
N ALA A 374 9.32 16.61 1.20
CA ALA A 374 10.48 15.71 1.13
C ALA A 374 10.65 14.88 2.41
N LYS A 375 10.36 15.48 3.58
CA LYS A 375 10.31 14.78 4.87
C LYS A 375 9.18 13.77 4.94
N MET A 376 8.11 13.99 4.18
CA MET A 376 7.03 13.02 3.97
C MET A 376 7.37 11.97 2.91
N GLY A 377 8.61 11.91 2.41
CA GLY A 377 9.03 10.83 1.51
C GLY A 377 8.71 11.04 0.03
N LEU A 378 8.15 12.17 -0.41
CA LEU A 378 7.90 12.37 -1.85
C LEU A 378 9.22 12.54 -2.61
N THR A 379 9.54 11.56 -3.46
CA THR A 379 10.77 11.51 -4.25
C THR A 379 11.02 12.78 -5.05
N ALA A 380 9.98 13.33 -5.69
CA ALA A 380 10.09 14.56 -6.48
C ALA A 380 10.49 15.78 -5.63
N SER A 381 9.97 15.91 -4.41
CA SER A 381 10.36 17.00 -3.50
C SER A 381 11.74 16.76 -2.89
N GLN A 382 12.13 15.51 -2.62
CA GLN A 382 13.50 15.18 -2.18
C GLN A 382 14.53 15.57 -3.24
N TYR A 383 14.24 15.30 -4.51
CA TYR A 383 15.06 15.74 -5.64
C TYR A 383 15.18 17.27 -5.72
N GLU A 384 14.05 17.99 -5.69
CA GLU A 384 14.05 19.47 -5.72
C GLU A 384 14.81 20.05 -4.53
N LEU A 385 14.71 19.44 -3.35
CA LEU A 385 15.45 19.86 -2.17
C LEU A 385 16.96 19.61 -2.31
N GLY A 386 17.36 18.48 -2.91
CA GLY A 386 18.74 18.20 -3.29
C GLY A 386 19.32 19.28 -4.22
N GLN A 387 18.54 19.69 -5.24
CA GLN A 387 18.90 20.79 -6.14
C GLN A 387 19.02 22.13 -5.40
N CYS A 388 18.09 22.43 -4.49
CA CYS A 388 18.13 23.66 -3.70
C CYS A 388 19.42 23.77 -2.88
N TYR A 389 19.83 22.69 -2.23
CA TYR A 389 21.08 22.64 -1.48
C TYR A 389 22.32 22.63 -2.38
N GLU A 390 22.28 21.96 -3.54
CA GLU A 390 23.40 21.91 -4.49
C GLU A 390 23.74 23.31 -5.04
N ASP A 391 22.71 24.08 -5.38
CA ASP A 391 22.82 25.40 -6.01
C ASP A 391 22.78 26.57 -4.99
N GLY A 392 22.37 26.33 -3.75
CA GLY A 392 22.12 27.40 -2.77
C GLY A 392 20.90 28.26 -3.11
N LYS A 393 19.84 27.63 -3.62
CA LYS A 393 18.60 28.31 -4.02
C LYS A 393 17.55 28.18 -2.90
N GLY A 394 17.12 29.33 -2.36
CA GLY A 394 16.15 29.38 -1.26
C GLY A 394 16.72 28.98 0.11
N THR A 395 17.96 28.49 0.13
CA THR A 395 18.75 28.13 1.31
C THR A 395 20.23 28.37 1.03
N LYS A 396 21.10 28.19 2.03
CA LYS A 396 22.56 28.22 1.82
C LYS A 396 23.00 26.95 1.09
N ARG A 397 23.97 27.10 0.19
CA ARG A 397 24.57 25.97 -0.53
C ARG A 397 25.22 24.99 0.46
N ASP A 398 24.87 23.72 0.33
CA ASP A 398 25.33 22.63 1.19
C ASP A 398 25.38 21.32 0.39
N LEU A 399 26.57 20.92 -0.05
CA LEU A 399 26.71 19.73 -0.90
C LEU A 399 26.51 18.41 -0.12
N GLU A 400 26.73 18.41 1.20
CA GLU A 400 26.50 17.24 2.05
C GLU A 400 25.00 16.96 2.14
N LYS A 401 24.20 17.97 2.47
CA LYS A 401 22.73 17.85 2.46
C LYS A 401 22.18 17.55 1.08
N ALA A 402 22.73 18.16 0.03
CA ALA A 402 22.33 17.84 -1.34
C ALA A 402 22.53 16.35 -1.64
N LEU A 403 23.68 15.78 -1.27
CA LEU A 403 23.99 14.37 -1.46
C LEU A 403 23.04 13.47 -0.65
N GLU A 404 22.74 13.81 0.60
CA GLU A 404 21.78 13.08 1.44
C GLU A 404 20.39 13.02 0.81
N TRP A 405 19.87 14.15 0.33
CA TRP A 405 18.54 14.19 -0.29
C TRP A 405 18.50 13.50 -1.65
N TYR A 406 19.55 13.63 -2.47
CA TYR A 406 19.65 12.85 -3.71
C TYR A 406 19.79 11.35 -3.46
N GLN A 407 20.45 10.94 -2.37
CA GLN A 407 20.52 9.53 -1.98
C GLN A 407 19.14 8.97 -1.66
N LYS A 408 18.36 9.66 -0.80
CA LYS A 408 16.97 9.26 -0.48
C LYS A 408 16.09 9.19 -1.72
N ALA A 409 16.20 10.18 -2.61
CA ALA A 409 15.44 10.17 -3.84
C ALA A 409 15.85 9.02 -4.79
N ALA A 410 17.15 8.72 -4.88
CA ALA A 410 17.70 7.66 -5.73
C ALA A 410 17.39 6.24 -5.25
N GLU A 411 17.03 6.06 -3.96
CA GLU A 411 16.53 4.79 -3.44
C GLU A 411 15.18 4.41 -4.04
N LYS A 412 14.35 5.40 -4.41
CA LYS A 412 13.03 5.20 -5.04
C LYS A 412 13.03 5.40 -6.56
N ASP A 413 13.93 6.24 -7.06
CA ASP A 413 14.05 6.52 -8.50
C ASP A 413 15.52 6.39 -8.94
N PRO A 414 15.90 5.23 -9.52
CA PRO A 414 17.27 4.98 -9.96
C PRO A 414 17.83 6.00 -10.96
N THR A 415 16.98 6.76 -11.66
CA THR A 415 17.43 7.78 -12.61
C THR A 415 18.19 8.92 -11.93
N ILE A 416 17.89 9.19 -10.66
CA ILE A 416 18.50 10.25 -9.83
C ILE A 416 19.92 9.87 -9.37
N ARG A 417 20.33 8.59 -9.50
CA ARG A 417 21.66 8.12 -9.12
C ARG A 417 22.78 8.91 -9.82
N ASN A 418 22.55 9.35 -11.05
CA ASN A 418 23.51 10.16 -11.79
C ASN A 418 23.72 11.55 -11.16
N ASP A 419 22.65 12.20 -10.70
CA ASP A 419 22.73 13.47 -9.96
C ASP A 419 23.46 13.30 -8.64
N ARG A 420 23.18 12.21 -7.92
CA ARG A 420 23.89 11.84 -6.68
C ARG A 420 25.39 11.71 -6.91
N GLU A 421 25.81 10.89 -7.89
CA GLU A 421 27.23 10.69 -8.19
C GLU A 421 27.90 11.99 -8.68
N ARG A 422 27.17 12.83 -9.44
CA ARG A 422 27.65 14.15 -9.84
C ARG A 422 27.99 15.02 -8.62
N VAL A 423 27.09 15.12 -7.63
CA VAL A 423 27.34 15.90 -6.41
C VAL A 423 28.49 15.33 -5.61
N LYS A 424 28.55 14.01 -5.46
CA LYS A 424 29.66 13.32 -4.79
C LYS A 424 31.01 13.68 -5.43
N ASN A 425 31.09 13.66 -6.76
CA ASN A 425 32.29 14.05 -7.49
C ASN A 425 32.63 15.55 -7.32
N LYS A 426 31.64 16.44 -7.29
CA LYS A 426 31.85 17.87 -6.98
C LYS A 426 32.45 18.07 -5.58
N MET A 427 31.98 17.31 -4.58
CA MET A 427 32.52 17.38 -3.22
C MET A 427 33.98 16.94 -3.14
N ILE A 428 34.33 15.83 -3.81
CA ILE A 428 35.72 15.33 -3.86
C ILE A 428 36.64 16.40 -4.48
N LYS A 429 36.20 17.02 -5.60
CA LYS A 429 36.97 18.09 -6.25
C LYS A 429 37.14 19.36 -5.42
N ASN A 430 36.19 19.68 -4.55
CA ASN A 430 36.28 20.87 -3.68
C ASN A 430 37.18 20.63 -2.44
N ARG A 431 37.51 19.37 -2.14
CA ARG A 431 38.37 18.97 -1.01
C ARG A 431 39.82 18.66 -1.43
N ALA A 432 40.05 18.49 -2.73
CA ALA A 432 41.37 18.35 -3.35
C ALA A 432 41.88 19.73 -3.78
#